data_AF-A0A3N0ZBR7-F1
#
_entry.id   AF-A0A3N0ZBR7-F1
#
_cell.length_a   1.000
_cell.length_b   1.000
_cell.length_c   1.000
_cell.angle_alpha   90.00
_cell.angle_beta   90.00
_cell.angle_gamma   90.00
#
_symmetry.space_group_name_H-M   'P 1'
#
loop_
_entity.id
_entity.type
_entity.pdbx_description
1 polymer ?
#
loop_
_entity_poly.entity_id
_entity_poly.type
_entity_poly.pdbx_seq_one_letter_code
_entity_poly.pdbx_strand_id
1 'polypeptide(L)'
;MKKIYFLLVFVFILGFVGNPKASGQCEVCQQPNLCYVLTFDLPDCPGIQAVICYTCAVTHLQAYFQIYLRNVCLGMEDEAYNYARNWVLNNYAMLCGSTPCEVENARLTFTRPICGRVEYINGRINIYKGNWDCYKQCIEEWEWCWCNCVPGQCWDDKCPNPHVHWTPVSFTIEGNGNCDDKTYPPSQNCTLIKWRECGHEK
;
A
#
# COMPACT_ATOMS: atom_id res chain seq x y z
N MET A 1 -12.77 -47.25 3.21
CA MET A 1 -13.43 -46.02 2.73
C MET A 1 -13.49 -44.86 3.76
N LYS A 2 -12.73 -44.89 4.86
CA LYS A 2 -12.68 -43.77 5.85
C LYS A 2 -11.47 -42.83 5.70
N LYS A 3 -10.45 -43.22 4.93
CA LYS A 3 -9.18 -42.49 4.80
C LYS A 3 -9.18 -41.36 3.76
N ILE A 4 -10.16 -41.35 2.85
CA ILE A 4 -10.26 -40.33 1.78
C ILE A 4 -10.86 -39.02 2.33
N TYR A 5 -11.80 -39.11 3.27
CA TYR A 5 -12.42 -37.93 3.89
C TYR A 5 -11.42 -37.06 4.68
N PHE A 6 -10.43 -37.68 5.32
CA PHE A 6 -9.44 -36.95 6.11
C PHE A 6 -8.51 -36.09 5.22
N LEU A 7 -8.24 -36.55 3.99
CA LEU A 7 -7.37 -35.85 3.04
C LEU A 7 -8.10 -34.67 2.36
N LEU A 8 -9.40 -34.81 2.08
CA LEU A 8 -10.24 -33.73 1.56
C LEU A 8 -10.43 -32.59 2.57
N VAL A 9 -10.58 -32.92 3.86
CA VAL A 9 -10.70 -31.90 4.92
C VAL A 9 -9.38 -31.13 5.09
N PHE A 10 -8.23 -31.78 4.96
CA PHE A 10 -6.93 -31.12 5.06
C PHE A 10 -6.64 -30.17 3.88
N VAL A 11 -7.10 -30.51 2.67
CA VAL A 11 -6.98 -29.63 1.49
C VAL A 11 -7.90 -28.41 1.60
N PHE A 12 -9.09 -28.56 2.21
CA PHE A 12 -9.96 -27.41 2.48
C PHE A 12 -9.41 -26.48 3.56
N ILE A 13 -8.76 -27.00 4.61
CA ILE A 13 -8.19 -26.16 5.67
C ILE A 13 -6.93 -25.44 5.18
N LEU A 14 -6.11 -26.07 4.32
CA LEU A 14 -4.90 -25.43 3.77
C LEU A 14 -5.18 -24.52 2.55
N GLY A 15 -6.30 -24.72 1.85
CA GLY A 15 -6.69 -23.92 0.70
C GLY A 15 -7.12 -22.47 1.02
N PHE A 16 -7.42 -22.17 2.28
CA PHE A 16 -7.92 -20.85 2.72
C PHE A 16 -6.95 -20.05 3.60
N VAL A 17 -5.70 -20.52 3.79
CA VAL A 17 -4.64 -19.73 4.48
C VAL A 17 -3.62 -19.16 3.48
N GLY A 18 -3.96 -19.17 2.19
CA GLY A 18 -3.31 -18.29 1.24
C GLY A 18 -3.80 -16.88 1.49
N ASN A 19 -3.16 -16.14 2.41
CA ASN A 19 -3.19 -14.68 2.35
C ASN A 19 -2.90 -14.33 0.89
N PRO A 20 -3.80 -13.68 0.15
CA PRO A 20 -3.45 -13.19 -1.17
C PRO A 20 -2.25 -12.29 -0.91
N LYS A 21 -1.07 -12.71 -1.41
CA LYS A 21 0.10 -11.83 -1.44
C LYS A 21 -0.41 -10.48 -1.92
N ALA A 22 -0.19 -9.43 -1.13
CA ALA A 22 -0.53 -8.04 -1.42
C ALA A 22 0.24 -7.48 -2.64
N SER A 23 0.64 -8.36 -3.56
CA SER A 23 1.21 -8.08 -4.86
C SER A 23 0.11 -7.51 -5.74
N GLY A 24 0.20 -6.23 -6.09
CA GLY A 24 -0.69 -5.64 -7.10
C GLY A 24 -1.81 -4.72 -6.60
N GLN A 25 -2.07 -4.59 -5.30
CA GLN A 25 -3.20 -3.76 -4.82
C GLN A 25 -2.89 -2.27 -4.89
N CYS A 26 -1.76 -1.84 -4.30
CA CYS A 26 -1.35 -0.44 -4.25
C CYS A 26 -0.64 0.07 -5.50
N GLU A 27 -0.54 -0.78 -6.50
CA GLU A 27 0.08 -0.48 -7.78
C GLU A 27 -0.55 0.68 -8.55
N VAL A 28 -1.83 0.94 -8.29
CA VAL A 28 -2.61 2.04 -8.86
C VAL A 28 -2.26 3.38 -8.21
N CYS A 29 -1.70 3.37 -6.99
CA CYS A 29 -1.27 4.57 -6.29
C CYS A 29 0.09 5.00 -6.84
N GLN A 30 0.08 5.90 -7.81
CA GLN A 30 1.31 6.53 -8.30
C GLN A 30 1.93 7.38 -7.18
N GLN A 31 3.27 7.35 -7.08
CA GLN A 31 3.98 8.23 -6.16
C GLN A 31 3.65 9.72 -6.43
N PRO A 32 3.61 10.57 -5.40
CA PRO A 32 3.97 10.34 -4.00
C PRO A 32 2.82 9.87 -3.10
N ASN A 33 1.74 9.32 -3.67
CA ASN A 33 0.58 8.90 -2.89
C ASN A 33 0.88 7.68 -2.01
N LEU A 34 0.41 7.73 -0.77
CA LEU A 34 0.30 6.63 0.17
C LEU A 34 -0.82 5.69 -0.26
N CYS A 35 -0.74 4.43 0.14
CA CYS A 35 -1.78 3.46 -0.12
C CYS A 35 -2.27 2.78 1.16
N TYR A 36 -3.59 2.72 1.31
CA TYR A 36 -4.27 1.90 2.31
C TYR A 36 -5.28 0.97 1.62
N VAL A 37 -5.30 -0.30 2.02
CA VAL A 37 -6.26 -1.28 1.49
C VAL A 37 -7.31 -1.54 2.56
N LEU A 38 -8.51 -1.03 2.34
CA LEU A 38 -9.68 -1.29 3.18
C LEU A 38 -10.42 -2.52 2.64
N THR A 39 -10.64 -3.51 3.48
CA THR A 39 -11.52 -4.65 3.17
C THR A 39 -12.79 -4.54 4.00
N PHE A 40 -13.95 -4.63 3.36
CA PHE A 40 -15.25 -4.48 4.01
C PHE A 40 -16.34 -5.28 3.29
N ASP A 41 -17.47 -5.45 3.96
CA ASP A 41 -18.64 -6.14 3.44
C ASP A 41 -19.82 -5.16 3.36
N LEU A 42 -20.62 -5.26 2.30
CA LEU A 42 -21.96 -4.70 2.24
C LEU A 42 -23.00 -5.83 2.36
N PRO A 43 -24.26 -5.53 2.73
CA PRO A 43 -25.33 -6.51 2.70
C PRO A 43 -25.37 -7.21 1.34
N ASP A 44 -25.34 -8.56 1.36
CA ASP A 44 -25.33 -9.41 0.17
C ASP A 44 -24.14 -9.21 -0.79
N CYS A 45 -23.09 -8.51 -0.36
CA CYS A 45 -21.87 -8.31 -1.13
C CYS A 45 -20.60 -8.29 -0.25
N PRO A 46 -20.09 -9.48 0.12
CA PRO A 46 -18.89 -9.60 0.96
C PRO A 46 -17.59 -9.52 0.16
N GLY A 47 -16.49 -9.17 0.84
CA GLY A 47 -15.13 -9.24 0.33
C GLY A 47 -14.74 -8.08 -0.61
N ILE A 48 -15.40 -6.93 -0.47
CA ILE A 48 -15.08 -5.74 -1.23
C ILE A 48 -13.73 -5.19 -0.75
N GLN A 49 -12.88 -4.81 -1.70
CA GLN A 49 -11.60 -4.16 -1.40
C GLN A 49 -11.60 -2.75 -2.00
N ALA A 50 -11.36 -1.75 -1.16
CA ALA A 50 -11.08 -0.38 -1.56
C ALA A 50 -9.58 -0.09 -1.43
N VAL A 51 -8.92 0.17 -2.55
CA VAL A 51 -7.56 0.70 -2.58
C VAL A 51 -7.65 2.22 -2.53
N ILE A 52 -7.19 2.79 -1.42
CA ILE A 52 -7.23 4.23 -1.15
C ILE A 52 -5.84 4.79 -1.39
N CYS A 53 -5.69 5.60 -2.44
CA CYS A 53 -4.47 6.34 -2.72
C CYS A 53 -4.61 7.74 -2.17
N TYR A 54 -3.71 8.20 -1.29
CA TYR A 54 -3.88 9.50 -0.64
C TYR A 54 -2.57 10.21 -0.32
N THR A 55 -2.64 11.51 -0.06
CA THR A 55 -1.52 12.27 0.52
C THR A 55 -1.92 12.87 1.86
N CYS A 56 -0.95 13.03 2.74
CA CYS A 56 -1.11 13.76 3.99
C CYS A 56 -0.34 15.07 3.88
N ALA A 57 -1.03 16.20 3.86
CA ALA A 57 -0.37 17.48 4.01
C ALA A 57 -0.05 17.71 5.50
N VAL A 58 1.23 17.91 5.81
CA VAL A 58 1.72 18.14 7.19
C VAL A 58 1.23 19.47 7.76
N THR A 59 0.85 20.41 6.89
CA THR A 59 0.44 21.78 7.26
C THR A 59 -1.06 22.02 7.20
N HIS A 60 -1.84 21.20 6.48
CA HIS A 60 -3.29 21.34 6.37
C HIS A 60 -3.93 19.96 6.24
N LEU A 61 -5.08 19.72 6.91
CA LEU A 61 -5.89 18.52 6.73
C LEU A 61 -6.54 18.50 5.33
N GLN A 62 -5.75 18.22 4.31
CA GLN A 62 -6.22 17.95 2.95
C GLN A 62 -5.63 16.63 2.49
N ALA A 63 -6.42 15.56 2.58
CA ALA A 63 -6.19 14.38 1.76
C ALA A 63 -6.81 14.63 0.39
N TYR A 64 -5.96 14.66 -0.63
CA TYR A 64 -6.40 14.21 -1.93
C TYR A 64 -6.45 12.70 -1.87
N PHE A 65 -7.62 12.11 -2.05
CA PHE A 65 -7.75 10.65 -2.10
C PHE A 65 -8.42 10.19 -3.39
N GLN A 66 -7.98 9.05 -3.89
CA GLN A 66 -8.59 8.29 -4.98
C GLN A 66 -8.94 6.91 -4.45
N ILE A 67 -10.15 6.44 -4.74
CA ILE A 67 -10.63 5.13 -4.27
C ILE A 67 -10.85 4.25 -5.50
N TYR A 68 -10.15 3.12 -5.52
CA TYR A 68 -10.34 2.07 -6.52
C TYR A 68 -10.98 0.87 -5.86
N LEU A 69 -12.16 0.50 -6.33
CA LEU A 69 -12.90 -0.63 -5.79
C LEU A 69 -12.61 -1.90 -6.57
N ARG A 70 -12.54 -3.02 -5.86
CA ARG A 70 -12.41 -4.38 -6.42
C ARG A 70 -13.45 -5.30 -5.77
N ASN A 71 -13.85 -6.33 -6.52
CA ASN A 71 -14.83 -7.33 -6.10
C ASN A 71 -16.19 -6.74 -5.68
N VAL A 72 -16.60 -5.63 -6.31
CA VAL A 72 -17.92 -5.03 -6.05
C VAL A 72 -18.99 -5.79 -6.82
N CYS A 73 -20.09 -6.09 -6.15
CA CYS A 73 -21.25 -6.71 -6.76
C CYS A 73 -21.98 -5.69 -7.65
N LEU A 74 -22.56 -6.19 -8.75
CA LEU A 74 -23.25 -5.35 -9.73
C LEU A 74 -24.36 -4.54 -9.07
N GLY A 75 -24.35 -3.22 -9.28
CA GLY A 75 -25.34 -2.29 -8.74
C GLY A 75 -25.01 -1.71 -7.36
N MET A 76 -23.92 -2.15 -6.72
CA MET A 76 -23.47 -1.69 -5.40
C MET A 76 -22.28 -0.71 -5.49
N GLU A 77 -21.90 -0.27 -6.68
CA GLU A 77 -20.71 0.56 -6.92
C GLU A 77 -20.75 1.88 -6.16
N ASP A 78 -21.89 2.59 -6.20
CA ASP A 78 -22.05 3.86 -5.50
C ASP A 78 -22.07 3.69 -3.99
N GLU A 79 -22.71 2.63 -3.48
CA GLU A 79 -22.76 2.34 -2.05
C GLU A 79 -21.37 1.97 -1.51
N ALA A 80 -20.66 1.10 -2.22
CA ALA A 80 -19.30 0.71 -1.88
C ALA A 80 -18.34 1.91 -1.91
N TYR A 81 -18.47 2.79 -2.91
CA TYR A 81 -17.68 4.01 -2.98
C TYR A 81 -17.99 4.95 -1.81
N ASN A 82 -19.27 5.18 -1.51
CA ASN A 82 -19.68 6.06 -0.43
C ASN A 82 -19.26 5.52 0.94
N TYR A 83 -19.35 4.21 1.14
CA TYR A 83 -18.84 3.55 2.34
C TYR A 83 -17.34 3.80 2.49
N ALA A 84 -16.54 3.47 1.48
CA ALA A 84 -15.10 3.64 1.52
C ALA A 84 -14.70 5.12 1.73
N ARG A 85 -15.38 6.05 1.04
CA ARG A 85 -15.18 7.49 1.20
C ARG A 85 -15.47 7.95 2.63
N ASN A 86 -16.60 7.55 3.20
CA ASN A 86 -16.96 7.94 4.57
C ASN A 86 -16.00 7.33 5.59
N TRP A 87 -15.57 6.08 5.37
CA TRP A 87 -14.55 5.46 6.19
C TRP A 87 -13.23 6.27 6.15
N VAL A 88 -12.76 6.68 4.96
CA VAL A 88 -11.56 7.53 4.83
C VAL A 88 -11.70 8.84 5.59
N LEU A 89 -12.84 9.52 5.46
CA LEU A 89 -13.08 10.79 6.16
C LEU A 89 -13.11 10.62 7.69
N ASN A 90 -13.64 9.51 8.18
CA ASN A 90 -13.71 9.22 9.62
C ASN A 90 -12.38 8.71 10.20
N ASN A 91 -11.51 8.15 9.37
CA ASN A 91 -10.22 7.56 9.78
C ASN A 91 -9.01 8.34 9.28
N TYR A 92 -9.21 9.57 8.77
CA TYR A 92 -8.14 10.37 8.18
C TYR A 92 -7.00 10.66 9.17
N ALA A 93 -7.32 10.92 10.45
CA ALA A 93 -6.30 11.15 11.48
C ALA A 93 -5.37 9.93 11.65
N MET A 94 -5.93 8.72 11.66
CA MET A 94 -5.16 7.48 11.69
C MET A 94 -4.36 7.30 10.41
N LEU A 95 -5.00 7.49 9.25
CA LEU A 95 -4.35 7.38 7.95
C LEU A 95 -3.15 8.32 7.82
N CYS A 96 -3.14 9.48 8.50
CA CYS A 96 -2.04 10.43 8.49
C CYS A 96 -1.16 10.39 9.75
N GLY A 97 -1.17 9.28 10.49
CA GLY A 97 -0.28 9.08 11.64
C GLY A 97 -0.45 10.12 12.74
N SER A 98 -1.66 10.66 12.91
CA SER A 98 -2.03 11.62 13.96
C SER A 98 -2.72 10.95 15.16
N THR A 99 -3.07 9.68 15.05
CA THR A 99 -3.64 8.88 16.14
C THR A 99 -2.53 8.35 17.05
N PRO A 100 -2.67 8.41 18.38
CA PRO A 100 -1.67 7.89 19.29
C PRO A 100 -1.38 6.39 19.09
N CYS A 101 -0.10 5.99 19.19
CA CYS A 101 0.35 4.61 18.97
C CYS A 101 -0.28 3.57 19.90
N GLU A 102 -0.74 3.99 21.08
CA GLU A 102 -1.45 3.15 22.05
C GLU A 102 -2.93 2.90 21.71
N VAL A 103 -3.49 3.70 20.80
CA VAL A 103 -4.91 3.60 20.38
C VAL A 103 -5.02 2.77 19.12
N GLU A 104 -4.35 3.19 18.04
CA GLU A 104 -4.48 2.56 16.74
C GLU A 104 -3.29 2.89 15.84
N ASN A 105 -2.84 1.88 15.07
CA ASN A 105 -1.77 2.02 14.10
C ASN A 105 -2.33 1.81 12.69
N ALA A 106 -2.04 2.72 11.76
CA ALA A 106 -2.35 2.49 10.35
C ALA A 106 -1.23 1.67 9.71
N ARG A 107 -1.60 0.56 9.07
CA ARG A 107 -0.71 -0.22 8.21
C ARG A 107 -0.81 0.29 6.77
N LEU A 108 0.29 0.86 6.29
CA LEU A 108 0.41 1.45 4.97
C LEU A 108 1.29 0.62 4.07
N THR A 109 0.97 0.66 2.78
CA THR A 109 1.81 0.07 1.75
C THR A 109 2.43 1.18 0.90
N PHE A 110 3.75 1.17 0.80
CA PHE A 110 4.52 2.05 -0.05
C PHE A 110 5.02 1.24 -1.23
N THR A 111 4.65 1.66 -2.44
CA THR A 111 5.17 1.07 -3.67
C THR A 111 6.14 2.05 -4.32
N ARG A 112 7.39 1.61 -4.56
CA ARG A 112 8.43 2.44 -5.19
C ARG A 112 9.01 1.73 -6.41
N PRO A 113 9.03 2.33 -7.60
CA PRO A 113 9.67 1.69 -8.75
C PRO A 113 11.20 1.64 -8.52
N ILE A 114 11.78 0.45 -8.64
CA ILE A 114 13.24 0.22 -8.68
C ILE A 114 13.73 0.37 -10.12
N CYS A 115 13.02 -0.27 -11.04
CA CYS A 115 13.21 -0.13 -12.49
C CYS A 115 11.90 0.39 -13.09
N GLY A 116 11.98 1.39 -13.96
CA GLY A 116 10.83 1.96 -14.64
C GLY A 116 11.21 2.73 -15.89
N ARG A 117 10.20 3.20 -16.61
CA ARG A 117 10.37 4.02 -17.80
C ARG A 117 10.39 5.49 -17.41
N VAL A 118 11.41 6.22 -17.84
CA VAL A 118 11.52 7.66 -17.61
C VAL A 118 11.29 8.39 -18.92
N GLU A 119 10.31 9.29 -18.97
CA GLU A 119 10.06 10.12 -20.14
C GLU A 119 10.23 11.60 -19.81
N TYR A 120 10.86 12.31 -20.73
CA TYR A 120 10.97 13.77 -20.69
C TYR A 120 9.90 14.37 -21.59
N ILE A 121 8.84 14.92 -20.99
CA ILE A 121 7.73 15.55 -21.72
C ILE A 121 7.62 17.00 -21.25
N ASN A 122 7.70 17.95 -22.18
CA ASN A 122 7.55 19.40 -21.89
C ASN A 122 8.45 19.89 -20.75
N GLY A 123 9.70 19.42 -20.70
CA GLY A 123 10.68 19.78 -19.66
C GLY A 123 10.43 19.14 -18.29
N ARG A 124 9.48 18.20 -18.18
CA ARG A 124 9.19 17.44 -16.96
C ARG A 124 9.62 15.99 -17.10
N ILE A 125 10.18 15.45 -16.02
CA ILE A 125 10.50 14.03 -15.88
C ILE A 125 9.25 13.33 -15.38
N ASN A 126 8.71 12.42 -16.19
CA ASN A 126 7.63 11.52 -15.80
C ASN A 126 8.20 10.12 -15.60
N ILE A 127 7.91 9.52 -14.45
CA ILE A 127 8.33 8.17 -14.11
C ILE A 127 7.13 7.26 -14.23
N TYR A 128 7.19 6.30 -15.15
CA TYR A 128 6.16 5.32 -15.39
C TYR A 128 6.62 3.94 -14.92
N LYS A 129 5.65 3.10 -14.56
CA LYS A 129 5.89 1.67 -14.45
C LYS A 129 6.37 1.15 -15.79
N GLY A 130 7.51 0.47 -15.80
CA GLY A 130 7.98 -0.24 -17.00
C GLY A 130 6.98 -1.33 -17.38
N ASN A 131 6.86 -1.63 -18.68
CA ASN A 131 6.13 -2.81 -19.13
C ASN A 131 7.10 -4.00 -19.21
N TRP A 132 6.60 -5.22 -18.97
CA TRP A 132 7.36 -6.47 -19.14
C TRP A 132 8.67 -6.49 -18.32
N ASP A 133 9.80 -6.88 -18.93
CA ASP A 133 11.13 -7.00 -18.31
C ASP A 133 11.76 -5.68 -17.85
N CYS A 134 10.99 -4.58 -17.87
CA CYS A 134 11.38 -3.27 -17.35
C CYS A 134 10.75 -2.98 -15.97
N TYR A 135 9.89 -3.88 -15.48
CA TYR A 135 9.13 -3.67 -14.25
C TYR A 135 9.81 -4.30 -13.04
N LYS A 136 10.29 -3.46 -12.13
CA LYS A 136 10.71 -3.92 -10.81
C LYS A 136 10.38 -2.86 -9.79
N GLN A 137 9.76 -3.26 -8.68
CA GLN A 137 9.33 -2.33 -7.63
C GLN A 137 9.63 -2.88 -6.25
N CYS A 138 9.81 -1.96 -5.33
CA CYS A 138 9.79 -2.18 -3.89
C CYS A 138 8.37 -2.05 -3.40
N ILE A 139 7.91 -3.02 -2.63
CA ILE A 139 6.73 -2.90 -1.80
C ILE A 139 7.20 -2.94 -0.35
N GLU A 140 6.92 -1.87 0.37
CA GLU A 140 7.26 -1.74 1.79
C GLU A 140 5.96 -1.57 2.57
N GLU A 141 5.77 -2.40 3.59
CA GLU A 141 4.68 -2.21 4.54
C GLU A 141 5.23 -1.54 5.79
N TRP A 142 4.52 -0.50 6.23
CA TRP A 142 4.89 0.27 7.40
C TRP A 142 3.68 0.39 8.31
N GLU A 143 3.89 0.26 9.60
CA GLU A 143 2.94 0.74 10.59
C GLU A 143 3.36 2.14 11.01
N TRP A 144 2.39 3.05 11.07
CA TRP A 144 2.66 4.38 11.58
C TRP A 144 1.56 4.92 12.49
N CYS A 145 1.98 5.80 13.39
CA CYS A 145 1.15 6.38 14.43
C CYS A 145 1.80 7.65 14.96
N TRP A 146 1.07 8.39 15.78
CA TRP A 146 1.59 9.52 16.52
C TRP A 146 2.16 9.04 17.84
N CYS A 147 3.48 9.10 17.96
CA CYS A 147 4.12 8.90 19.24
C CYS A 147 3.90 10.16 20.08
N ASN A 148 3.13 10.04 21.17
CA ASN A 148 2.91 11.13 22.12
C ASN A 148 3.55 10.76 23.46
N CYS A 149 4.64 11.43 23.84
CA CYS A 149 5.23 11.26 25.16
C CYS A 149 4.67 12.34 26.07
N VAL A 150 3.61 12.00 26.80
CA VAL A 150 3.14 12.80 27.93
C VAL A 150 4.00 12.42 29.14
N PRO A 151 4.50 13.38 29.95
CA PRO A 151 5.30 13.08 31.14
C PRO A 151 4.62 12.02 32.03
N GLY A 152 5.28 10.88 32.22
CA GLY A 152 4.80 9.77 33.06
C GLY A 152 4.04 8.65 32.34
N GLN A 153 3.79 8.76 31.03
CA GLN A 153 3.06 7.77 30.23
C GLN A 153 3.65 7.62 28.82
N CYS A 154 4.96 7.49 28.70
CA CYS A 154 5.54 7.23 27.37
C CYS A 154 5.28 5.76 27.04
N TRP A 155 4.67 5.54 25.88
CA TRP A 155 4.19 4.22 25.43
C TRP A 155 5.33 3.21 25.24
N ASP A 156 6.50 3.70 24.82
CA ASP A 156 7.73 2.93 24.63
C ASP A 156 8.94 3.85 24.91
N ASP A 157 10.09 3.28 25.29
CA ASP A 157 11.38 3.97 25.38
C ASP A 157 11.80 4.57 24.02
N LYS A 158 11.19 4.10 22.92
CA LYS A 158 11.33 4.63 21.56
C LYS A 158 10.54 5.92 21.30
N CYS A 159 9.82 6.43 22.29
CA CYS A 159 8.98 7.60 22.19
C CYS A 159 9.50 8.80 23.01
N PRO A 160 10.65 9.40 22.69
CA PRO A 160 11.24 10.45 23.53
C PRO A 160 10.56 11.82 23.40
N ASN A 161 9.89 12.10 22.27
CA ASN A 161 9.23 13.38 21.98
C ASN A 161 8.00 13.16 21.08
N PRO A 162 7.06 14.12 20.95
CA PRO A 162 5.98 14.04 19.98
C PRO A 162 6.47 13.99 18.54
N HIS A 163 6.20 12.90 17.82
CA HIS A 163 6.55 12.74 16.41
C HIS A 163 5.69 11.65 15.74
N VAL A 164 5.65 11.62 14.41
CA VAL A 164 5.15 10.44 13.70
C VAL A 164 6.17 9.32 13.90
N HIS A 165 5.75 8.25 14.55
CA HIS A 165 6.50 7.02 14.65
C HIS A 165 6.13 6.11 13.49
N TRP A 166 7.13 5.53 12.84
CA TRP A 166 6.94 4.55 11.78
C TRP A 166 7.83 3.35 12.06
N THR A 167 7.25 2.16 11.93
CA THR A 167 7.96 0.89 12.07
C THR A 167 7.80 0.10 10.77
N PRO A 168 8.91 -0.36 10.17
CA PRO A 168 8.82 -1.23 9.01
C PRO A 168 8.26 -2.59 9.42
N VAL A 169 7.27 -3.08 8.69
CA VAL A 169 6.63 -4.38 8.91
C VAL A 169 7.21 -5.42 7.97
N SER A 170 7.27 -5.10 6.68
CA SER A 170 7.76 -6.03 5.67
C SER A 170 8.31 -5.30 4.45
N PHE A 171 9.19 -5.99 3.73
CA PHE A 171 9.73 -5.53 2.47
C PHE A 171 9.67 -6.68 1.47
N THR A 172 9.12 -6.40 0.29
CA THR A 172 9.05 -7.36 -0.81
C THR A 172 9.46 -6.66 -2.10
N ILE A 173 10.34 -7.31 -2.88
CA ILE A 173 10.64 -6.88 -4.24
C ILE A 173 9.73 -7.65 -5.19
N GLU A 174 9.03 -6.93 -6.04
CA GLU A 174 8.16 -7.49 -7.07
C GLU A 174 8.59 -7.07 -8.46
N GLY A 175 8.26 -7.92 -9.44
CA GLY A 175 8.64 -7.74 -10.83
C GLY A 175 9.95 -8.45 -11.18
N ASN A 176 10.11 -8.69 -12.48
CA ASN A 176 11.23 -9.41 -13.08
C ASN A 176 12.17 -8.46 -13.84
N GLY A 177 12.03 -7.15 -13.63
CA GLY A 177 12.70 -6.16 -14.44
C GLY A 177 14.20 -6.13 -14.22
N ASN A 178 14.97 -6.23 -15.31
CA ASN A 178 16.39 -5.97 -15.26
C ASN A 178 16.59 -4.49 -15.62
N CYS A 179 17.12 -3.71 -14.67
CA CYS A 179 17.54 -2.31 -14.84
C CYS A 179 18.76 -2.17 -15.79
N ASP A 180 18.87 -3.06 -16.79
CA ASP A 180 19.90 -3.01 -17.80
C ASP A 180 19.51 -1.93 -18.82
N ASP A 181 20.49 -1.16 -19.31
CA ASP A 181 20.34 -0.20 -20.41
C ASP A 181 20.08 -0.94 -21.74
N LYS A 182 18.97 -1.67 -21.85
CA LYS A 182 18.52 -2.21 -23.14
C LYS A 182 17.89 -1.08 -23.93
N THR A 183 18.36 -0.93 -25.17
CA THR A 183 17.80 -0.01 -26.15
C THR A 183 16.42 -0.52 -26.59
N TYR A 184 15.41 -0.17 -25.81
CA TYR A 184 14.02 -0.17 -26.26
C TYR A 184 13.85 0.95 -27.30
N PRO A 185 12.77 0.97 -28.10
CA PRO A 185 12.53 2.04 -29.07
C PRO A 185 12.76 3.43 -28.45
N PRO A 186 13.28 4.41 -29.22
CA PRO A 186 13.98 5.61 -28.74
C PRO A 186 13.20 6.60 -27.84
N SER A 187 11.99 6.23 -27.42
CA SER A 187 11.16 6.94 -26.43
C SER A 187 11.02 6.20 -25.08
N GLN A 188 11.66 5.04 -24.86
CA GLN A 188 11.33 4.16 -23.72
C GLN A 188 12.54 3.48 -23.06
N ASN A 189 13.53 4.23 -22.55
CA ASN A 189 14.64 3.61 -21.81
C ASN A 189 14.18 3.12 -20.43
N CYS A 190 14.58 1.89 -20.07
CA CYS A 190 14.49 1.37 -18.72
C CYS A 190 15.62 1.99 -17.91
N THR A 191 15.27 2.81 -16.93
CA THR A 191 16.26 3.51 -16.11
C THR A 191 16.19 2.98 -14.69
N LEU A 192 17.35 2.69 -14.10
CA LEU A 192 17.45 2.49 -12.66
C LEU A 192 17.04 3.78 -11.96
N ILE A 193 15.93 3.73 -11.24
CA ILE A 193 15.50 4.85 -10.42
C ILE A 193 16.12 4.63 -9.05
N LYS A 194 17.25 5.31 -8.79
CA LYS A 194 17.99 5.20 -7.53
C LYS A 194 17.21 5.85 -6.37
N TRP A 195 16.21 5.14 -5.86
CA TRP A 195 15.78 5.31 -4.47
C TRP A 195 16.75 4.50 -3.61
N ARG A 196 17.19 5.03 -2.46
CA ARG A 196 18.03 4.26 -1.53
C ARG A 196 17.36 2.90 -1.30
N GLU A 197 18.18 1.85 -1.31
CA GLU A 197 17.84 0.43 -1.38
C GLU A 197 16.51 0.03 -0.71
N CYS A 198 15.79 -0.91 -1.32
CA CYS A 198 14.65 -1.57 -0.68
C CYS A 198 15.04 -2.08 0.70
N GLY A 199 14.38 -1.59 1.74
CA GLY A 199 14.47 -2.19 3.06
C GLY A 199 15.80 -2.02 3.80
N HIS A 200 16.44 -0.84 3.74
CA HIS A 200 17.51 -0.53 4.68
C HIS A 200 17.08 0.47 5.77
N GLU A 201 17.07 -0.06 7.01
CA GLU A 201 17.41 0.68 8.22
C GLU A 201 18.64 1.55 7.95
N LYS A 202 18.54 2.84 8.26
CA LYS A 202 19.70 3.73 8.31
C LYS A 202 20.51 3.47 9.56
#